data_AF-A0A1I0M395-F1
#
_entry.id   AF-A0A1I0M395-F1
#
_cell.length_a   1.000
_cell.length_b   1.000
_cell.length_c   1.000
_cell.angle_alpha   90.00
_cell.angle_beta   90.00
_cell.angle_gamma   90.00
#
_symmetry.space_group_name_H-M   'P 1'
#
loop_
_entity.id
_entity.type
_entity.pdbx_description
1 polymer ?
#
loop_
_entity_poly.entity_id
_entity_poly.type
_entity_poly.pdbx_seq_one_letter_code
_entity_poly.pdbx_strand_id
1 'polypeptide(L)'
;MRKYETKRSRELRIKRQKRSNAIAMFSAIAVVFLLSIVIWNGKQTLVEKESVYVAKGQELSQKIEEQEARSISLEEYKKYIKTKKYVEEVAKRYNLIYPDELVFKPSSSN
;
A
#
# COMPACT_ATOMS: atom_id res chain seq x y z
N MET A 1 -70.90 -20.87 21.57
CA MET A 1 -70.65 -22.33 21.50
C MET A 1 -69.18 -22.60 21.80
N ARG A 2 -68.85 -23.23 22.95
CA ARG A 2 -67.46 -23.63 23.27
C ARG A 2 -67.13 -24.89 22.46
N LYS A 3 -66.19 -24.77 21.52
CA LYS A 3 -65.69 -25.91 20.74
C LYS A 3 -64.95 -26.85 21.68
N TYR A 4 -65.50 -28.04 21.92
CA TYR A 4 -64.80 -29.11 22.60
C TYR A 4 -63.76 -29.69 21.64
N GLU A 5 -62.54 -29.15 21.68
CA GLU A 5 -61.41 -29.75 20.97
C GLU A 5 -61.16 -31.15 21.55
N THR A 6 -61.23 -32.19 20.71
CA THR A 6 -60.84 -33.54 21.09
C THR A 6 -59.36 -33.56 21.49
N LYS A 7 -58.97 -34.29 22.55
CA LYS A 7 -57.57 -34.34 23.03
C LYS A 7 -56.55 -34.57 21.89
N ARG A 8 -56.94 -35.39 20.90
CA ARG A 8 -56.16 -35.73 19.70
C ARG A 8 -55.88 -34.53 18.78
N SER A 9 -56.82 -33.60 18.62
CA SER A 9 -56.63 -32.41 17.76
C SER A 9 -55.75 -31.34 18.43
N ARG A 10 -55.79 -31.25 19.76
CA ARG A 10 -54.86 -30.41 20.55
C ARG A 10 -53.42 -30.92 20.45
N GLU A 11 -53.21 -32.22 20.54
CA GLU A 11 -51.87 -32.85 20.40
C GLU A 11 -51.26 -32.65 19.01
N LEU A 12 -52.05 -32.76 17.94
CA LEU A 12 -51.59 -32.52 16.58
C LEU A 12 -51.18 -31.06 16.36
N ARG A 13 -51.90 -30.10 16.96
CA ARG A 13 -51.54 -28.68 16.92
C ARG A 13 -50.23 -28.41 17.66
N ILE A 14 -50.05 -29.01 18.84
CA ILE A 14 -48.80 -28.91 19.62
C ILE A 14 -47.62 -29.54 18.87
N LYS A 15 -47.80 -30.71 18.23
CA LYS A 15 -46.74 -31.35 17.42
C LYS A 15 -46.36 -30.50 16.20
N ARG A 16 -47.33 -29.90 15.50
CA ARG A 16 -47.06 -28.96 14.39
C ARG A 16 -46.33 -27.71 14.87
N GLN A 17 -46.74 -27.15 16.00
CA GLN A 17 -46.10 -25.98 16.59
C GLN A 17 -44.66 -26.27 17.03
N LYS A 18 -44.41 -27.44 17.66
CA LYS A 18 -43.04 -27.89 18.00
C LYS A 18 -42.17 -28.09 16.76
N ARG A 19 -42.71 -28.67 15.68
CA ARG A 19 -41.98 -28.80 14.40
C ARG A 19 -41.69 -27.44 13.76
N SER A 20 -42.65 -26.52 13.79
CA SER A 20 -42.47 -25.15 13.28
C SER A 20 -41.38 -24.39 14.06
N ASN A 21 -41.39 -24.49 15.40
CA ASN A 21 -40.38 -23.87 16.24
C ASN A 21 -38.99 -24.51 16.03
N ALA A 22 -38.93 -25.82 15.81
CA ALA A 22 -37.68 -26.49 15.47
C ALA A 22 -37.13 -26.01 14.12
N ILE A 23 -37.98 -25.88 13.09
CA ILE A 23 -37.56 -25.37 11.77
C ILE A 23 -37.06 -23.91 11.89
N ALA A 24 -37.77 -23.06 12.64
CA ALA A 24 -37.33 -21.68 12.88
C ALA A 24 -35.96 -21.65 13.60
N MET A 25 -35.76 -22.48 14.61
CA MET A 25 -34.49 -22.58 15.32
C MET A 25 -33.35 -23.09 14.41
N PHE A 26 -33.58 -24.11 13.59
CA PHE A 26 -32.58 -24.58 12.61
C PHE A 26 -32.23 -23.50 11.59
N SER A 27 -33.21 -22.74 11.11
CA SER A 27 -32.95 -21.62 10.20
C SER A 27 -32.12 -20.52 10.85
N ALA A 28 -32.37 -20.20 12.12
CA ALA A 28 -31.57 -19.22 12.86
C ALA A 28 -30.12 -19.71 13.05
N ILE A 29 -29.91 -20.99 13.40
CA ILE A 29 -28.58 -21.60 13.53
C ILE A 29 -27.85 -21.59 12.18
N ALA A 30 -28.53 -21.90 11.08
CA ALA A 30 -27.95 -21.88 9.74
C ALA A 30 -27.46 -20.47 9.35
N VAL A 31 -28.25 -19.43 9.64
CA VAL A 31 -27.85 -18.03 9.38
C VAL A 31 -26.61 -17.65 10.20
N VAL A 32 -26.55 -18.00 11.48
CA VAL A 32 -25.37 -17.75 12.32
C VAL A 32 -24.13 -18.50 11.82
N PHE A 33 -24.30 -19.73 11.33
CA PHE A 33 -23.23 -20.52 10.72
C PHE A 33 -22.69 -19.86 9.44
N LEU A 34 -23.57 -19.41 8.56
CA LEU A 34 -23.19 -18.71 7.33
C LEU A 34 -22.44 -17.41 7.64
N LEU A 35 -22.93 -16.62 8.61
CA LEU A 35 -22.22 -15.40 9.06
C LEU A 35 -20.84 -15.73 9.64
N SER A 36 -20.73 -16.82 10.40
CA SER A 36 -19.45 -17.27 10.97
C SER A 36 -18.44 -17.67 9.87
N ILE A 37 -18.89 -18.35 8.82
CA ILE A 37 -18.04 -18.71 7.66
C ILE A 37 -17.57 -17.46 6.92
N VAL A 38 -18.45 -16.47 6.72
CA VAL A 38 -18.10 -15.19 6.06
C VAL A 38 -17.01 -14.45 6.86
N ILE A 39 -17.17 -14.35 8.18
CA ILE A 39 -16.19 -13.70 9.05
C ILE A 39 -14.84 -14.44 9.06
N TRP A 40 -14.88 -15.78 9.04
CA TRP A 40 -13.68 -16.61 8.98
C TRP A 40 -12.87 -16.41 7.70
N ASN A 41 -13.55 -16.39 6.54
CA ASN A 41 -12.91 -16.08 5.25
C ASN A 41 -12.35 -14.65 5.23
N GLY A 42 -13.05 -13.68 5.83
CA GLY A 42 -12.57 -12.29 5.94
C GLY A 42 -11.26 -12.16 6.72
N LYS A 43 -11.10 -12.90 7.83
CA LYS A 43 -9.91 -12.85 8.69
C LYS A 43 -8.62 -13.36 8.02
N GLN A 44 -8.72 -14.35 7.13
CA GLN A 44 -7.56 -14.86 6.40
C GLN A 44 -6.91 -13.79 5.50
N THR A 45 -7.69 -12.82 5.02
CA THR A 45 -7.18 -11.74 4.14
C THR A 45 -6.55 -10.55 4.88
N LEU A 46 -6.52 -10.55 6.23
CA LEU A 46 -6.05 -9.42 7.03
C LEU A 46 -4.62 -9.58 7.53
N VAL A 47 -4.21 -10.79 7.90
CA VAL A 47 -2.85 -11.07 8.40
C VAL A 47 -1.82 -11.00 7.27
N GLU A 48 -2.19 -11.43 6.07
CA GLU A 48 -1.34 -11.36 4.89
C GLU A 48 -1.18 -9.91 4.36
N LYS A 49 -2.14 -9.04 4.69
CA LYS A 49 -2.07 -7.62 4.35
C LYS A 49 -1.04 -6.87 5.19
N GLU A 50 -0.89 -7.22 6.48
CA GLU A 50 -0.01 -6.49 7.39
C GLU A 50 1.47 -6.57 6.95
N SER A 51 1.95 -7.75 6.58
CA SER A 51 3.33 -7.93 6.08
C SER A 51 3.57 -7.17 4.77
N VAL A 52 2.60 -7.16 3.86
CA VAL A 52 2.66 -6.42 2.60
C VAL A 52 2.67 -4.92 2.83
N TYR A 53 1.86 -4.41 3.77
CA TYR A 53 1.86 -2.98 4.10
C TYR A 53 3.15 -2.53 4.79
N VAL A 54 3.73 -3.37 5.66
CA VAL A 54 5.04 -3.08 6.29
C VAL A 54 6.15 -3.10 5.25
N ALA A 55 6.21 -4.12 4.39
CA ALA A 55 7.21 -4.21 3.32
C ALA A 55 7.11 -3.04 2.35
N LYS A 56 5.88 -2.67 1.96
CA LYS A 56 5.63 -1.50 1.11
C LYS A 56 6.01 -0.19 1.81
N GLY A 57 5.76 -0.07 3.11
CA GLY A 57 6.20 1.07 3.91
C GLY A 57 7.72 1.22 3.91
N GLN A 58 8.44 0.11 4.14
CA GLN A 58 9.91 0.10 4.10
C GLN A 58 10.46 0.45 2.71
N GLU A 59 9.88 -0.11 1.65
CA GLU A 59 10.27 0.19 0.26
C GLU A 59 10.07 1.68 -0.08
N LEU A 60 8.92 2.25 0.32
CA LEU A 60 8.65 3.68 0.09
C LEU A 60 9.61 4.57 0.88
N SER A 61 9.91 4.22 2.13
CA SER A 61 10.87 4.98 2.94
C SER A 61 12.27 4.99 2.33
N GLN A 62 12.76 3.83 1.85
CA GLN A 62 14.06 3.75 1.18
C GLN A 62 14.11 4.63 -0.07
N LYS A 63 13.04 4.64 -0.88
CA LYS A 63 12.94 5.50 -2.06
C LYS A 63 12.95 6.99 -1.69
N ILE A 64 12.32 7.37 -0.58
CA ILE A 64 12.34 8.76 -0.10
C ILE A 64 13.75 9.16 0.29
N GLU A 65 14.43 8.35 1.11
CA GLU A 65 15.81 8.63 1.55
C GLU A 65 16.79 8.74 0.37
N GLU A 66 16.69 7.84 -0.62
CA GLU A 66 17.52 7.89 -1.82
C GLU A 66 17.26 9.18 -2.65
N GLN A 67 15.99 9.57 -2.78
CA GLN A 67 15.62 10.79 -3.51
C GLN A 67 16.06 12.06 -2.76
N GLU A 68 15.95 12.09 -1.43
CA GLU A 68 16.42 13.20 -0.61
C GLU A 68 17.94 13.36 -0.71
N ALA A 69 18.70 12.27 -0.60
CA ALA A 69 20.15 12.29 -0.76
C ALA A 69 20.55 12.80 -2.17
N ARG A 70 19.85 12.34 -3.21
CA ARG A 70 20.05 12.84 -4.57
C ARG A 70 19.71 14.32 -4.70
N SER A 71 18.63 14.79 -4.07
CA SER A 71 18.23 16.20 -4.09
C SER A 71 19.30 17.09 -3.46
N ILE A 72 19.87 16.69 -2.33
CA ILE A 72 20.96 17.41 -1.66
C ILE A 72 22.17 17.53 -2.61
N SER A 73 22.59 16.43 -3.23
CA SER A 73 23.72 16.43 -4.17
C SER A 73 23.48 17.33 -5.40
N LEU A 74 22.25 17.39 -5.90
CA LEU A 74 21.87 18.26 -7.01
C LEU A 74 21.89 19.74 -6.59
N GLU A 75 21.53 20.05 -5.35
CA GLU A 75 21.61 21.41 -4.84
C GLU A 75 23.07 21.88 -4.69
N GLU A 76 23.95 21.02 -4.21
CA GLU A 76 25.39 21.28 -4.14
C GLU A 76 26.00 21.48 -5.53
N TYR A 77 25.66 20.60 -6.48
CA TYR A 77 26.09 20.75 -7.87
C TYR A 77 25.59 22.06 -8.49
N LYS A 78 24.34 22.44 -8.22
CA LYS A 78 23.75 23.72 -8.65
C LYS A 78 24.51 24.92 -8.10
N LYS A 79 25.07 24.84 -6.89
CA LYS A 79 25.94 25.88 -6.34
C LYS A 79 27.27 25.95 -7.09
N TYR A 80 27.90 24.81 -7.36
CA TYR A 80 29.18 24.73 -8.08
C TYR A 80 29.08 25.30 -9.51
N ILE A 81 28.07 24.94 -10.30
CA ILE A 81 27.94 25.45 -11.68
C ILE A 81 27.71 26.97 -11.76
N LYS A 82 27.21 27.60 -10.70
CA LYS A 82 27.02 29.05 -10.62
C LYS A 82 28.31 29.79 -10.27
N THR A 83 29.39 29.09 -9.92
CA THR A 83 30.65 29.72 -9.55
C THR A 83 31.43 30.22 -10.77
N LYS A 84 32.21 31.28 -10.59
CA LYS A 84 33.13 31.79 -11.62
C LYS A 84 34.14 30.73 -12.07
N LYS A 85 34.59 29.86 -11.16
CA LYS A 85 35.49 28.75 -11.45
C LYS A 85 34.92 27.77 -12.49
N TYR A 86 33.63 27.44 -12.39
CA TYR A 86 32.96 26.60 -13.40
C TYR A 86 32.92 27.30 -14.76
N VAL A 87 32.62 28.59 -14.80
CA VAL A 87 32.64 29.39 -16.04
C VAL A 87 34.04 29.39 -16.67
N GLU A 88 35.09 29.56 -15.86
CA GLU A 88 36.48 29.51 -16.32
C GLU A 88 36.89 28.11 -16.81
N GLU A 89 36.50 27.04 -16.12
CA GLU A 89 36.75 25.65 -16.55
C GLU A 89 36.01 25.30 -17.85
N VAL A 90 34.78 25.81 -18.03
CA VAL A 90 34.04 25.69 -19.28
C VAL A 90 34.70 26.52 -20.38
N ALA A 91 35.10 27.77 -20.11
CA ALA A 91 35.80 28.64 -21.05
C ALA A 91 37.13 28.03 -21.52
N LYS A 92 37.93 27.50 -20.60
CA LYS A 92 39.18 26.79 -20.90
C LYS A 92 38.98 25.55 -21.77
N ARG A 93 37.87 24.82 -21.59
CA ARG A 93 37.46 23.71 -22.50
C ARG A 93 37.19 24.19 -23.93
N TYR A 94 36.70 25.42 -24.09
CA TYR A 94 36.49 26.06 -25.39
C TYR A 94 37.71 26.89 -25.87
N ASN A 95 38.89 26.71 -25.25
CA ASN A 95 40.09 27.49 -25.59
C ASN A 95 39.92 29.02 -25.42
N LEU A 96 38.91 29.47 -24.67
CA LEU A 96 38.71 30.87 -24.32
C LEU A 96 39.57 31.21 -23.10
N ILE A 97 40.31 32.32 -23.19
CA ILE A 97 41.22 32.81 -22.15
C ILE A 97 41.00 34.30 -21.92
N TYR A 98 41.48 34.82 -20.79
CA TYR A 98 41.44 36.26 -20.57
C TYR A 98 42.38 37.00 -21.53
N PRO A 99 42.09 38.27 -21.89
CA PRO A 99 42.87 39.03 -22.88
C PRO A 99 44.37 39.16 -22.57
N ASP A 100 44.75 39.02 -21.30
CA ASP A 100 46.11 39.12 -20.76
C ASP A 100 46.78 37.74 -20.51
N GLU A 101 46.11 36.63 -20.79
CA GLU A 101 46.64 35.26 -20.62
C GLU A 101 47.18 34.69 -21.95
N LEU A 102 48.25 33.88 -21.87
CA LEU A 102 48.86 33.19 -23.02
C LEU A 102 48.76 31.66 -22.86
N VAL A 103 48.26 30.96 -23.89
CA VAL A 103 48.14 29.49 -23.89
C VAL A 103 49.31 28.84 -24.63
N PHE A 104 50.12 28.06 -23.91
CA PHE A 104 51.13 27.19 -24.51
C PHE A 104 50.56 25.78 -24.70
N LYS A 105 50.27 25.40 -25.95
CA LYS A 105 50.00 24.00 -26.28
C LYS A 105 51.35 23.31 -26.57
N PRO A 106 51.73 22.24 -25.87
CA PRO A 106 52.90 21.47 -26.25
C PRO A 106 52.66 20.89 -27.64
N SER A 107 53.48 21.28 -28.61
CA SER A 107 53.55 20.57 -29.89
C SER A 107 53.97 19.14 -29.59
N SER A 108 53.09 18.17 -29.82
CA SER A 108 53.45 16.76 -29.83
C SER A 108 54.60 16.56 -30.82
N SER A 109 55.81 16.53 -30.30
CA SER A 109 57.02 16.08 -30.99
C SER A 109 56.93 14.57 -31.12
N ASN A 110 56.33 14.12 -32.22
CA ASN A 110 56.61 12.82 -32.85
C ASN A 110 57.11 13.10 -34.25
#